data_AF-A0A7W2FDJ3-F1
#
_entry.id   AF-A0A7W2FDJ3-F1
#
_cell.length_a   1.000
_cell.length_b   1.000
_cell.length_c   1.000
_cell.angle_alpha   90.00
_cell.angle_beta   90.00
_cell.angle_gamma   90.00
#
_symmetry.space_group_name_H-M   'P 1'
#
loop_
_entity.id
_entity.type
_entity.pdbx_description
1 polymer ?
#
loop_
_entity_poly.entity_id
_entity_poly.type
_entity_poly.pdbx_seq_one_letter_code
_entity_poly.pdbx_strand_id
1 'polypeptide(L)'
;MNSRAQRMSEALEALSTDDRDRLERLAALAGMRAEEIWPDVWRYGFDDTEESVQATIEADADIAAGRTIPNKKVMADMWRIVNSGQQKKKAG
;
A
#
# COMPACT_ATOMS: atom_id res chain seq x y z
N MET A 1 -29.50 -1.05 -5.33
CA MET A 1 -28.31 -1.27 -4.47
C MET A 1 -27.30 -2.09 -5.25
N ASN A 2 -26.01 -1.72 -5.22
CA ASN A 2 -24.98 -2.41 -5.98
C ASN A 2 -24.77 -3.83 -5.41
N SER A 3 -25.01 -4.86 -6.23
CA SER A 3 -24.89 -6.27 -5.85
C SER A 3 -23.52 -6.61 -5.22
N ARG A 4 -22.47 -5.89 -5.62
CA ARG A 4 -21.12 -6.04 -5.04
C ARG A 4 -21.04 -5.56 -3.59
N ALA A 5 -21.61 -4.39 -3.28
CA ALA A 5 -21.56 -3.83 -1.92
C ALA A 5 -22.35 -4.71 -0.94
N GLN A 6 -23.47 -5.26 -1.39
CA GLN A 6 -24.26 -6.20 -0.59
C GLN A 6 -23.47 -7.49 -0.28
N ARG A 7 -22.87 -8.12 -1.30
CA ARG A 7 -22.05 -9.34 -1.09
C ARG A 7 -20.88 -9.10 -0.14
N MET A 8 -20.26 -7.92 -0.23
CA MET A 8 -19.15 -7.55 0.65
C MET A 8 -19.61 -7.38 2.11
N SER A 9 -20.80 -6.81 2.33
CA SER A 9 -21.40 -6.71 3.67
C SER A 9 -21.77 -8.08 4.22
N GLU A 10 -22.45 -8.91 3.42
CA GLU A 10 -22.84 -10.27 3.81
C GLU A 10 -21.61 -11.12 4.18
N ALA A 11 -20.52 -10.96 3.45
CA ALA A 11 -19.30 -11.68 3.75
C ALA A 11 -18.56 -11.18 5.00
N LEU A 12 -18.59 -9.88 5.29
CA LEU A 12 -18.09 -9.34 6.55
C LEU A 12 -18.86 -9.94 7.74
N GLU A 13 -20.18 -10.04 7.60
CA GLU A 13 -21.05 -10.68 8.57
C GLU A 13 -20.85 -12.21 8.66
N ALA A 14 -20.34 -12.83 7.59
CA ALA A 14 -20.04 -14.27 7.56
C ALA A 14 -18.61 -14.63 8.04
N LEU A 15 -17.75 -13.65 8.35
CA LEU A 15 -16.41 -13.93 8.86
C LEU A 15 -16.44 -14.76 10.15
N SER A 16 -15.47 -15.66 10.26
CA SER A 16 -15.22 -16.38 11.51
C SER A 16 -14.79 -15.41 12.62
N THR A 17 -14.91 -15.84 13.87
CA THR A 17 -14.42 -15.04 15.01
C THR A 17 -12.93 -14.75 14.88
N ASP A 18 -12.13 -15.74 14.46
CA ASP A 18 -10.68 -15.60 14.29
C ASP A 18 -10.34 -14.59 13.19
N ASP A 19 -11.06 -14.61 12.07
CA ASP A 19 -10.86 -13.67 10.97
C ASP A 19 -11.33 -12.25 11.33
N ARG A 20 -12.37 -12.12 12.15
CA ARG A 20 -12.78 -10.81 12.69
C ARG A 20 -11.72 -10.25 13.62
N ASP A 21 -11.18 -11.06 14.53
CA ASP A 21 -10.11 -10.62 15.42
C ASP A 21 -8.84 -10.27 14.62
N ARG A 22 -8.56 -11.01 13.53
CA ARG A 22 -7.47 -10.69 12.59
C ARG A 22 -7.71 -9.34 11.90
N LEU A 23 -8.92 -9.11 11.40
CA LEU A 23 -9.32 -7.85 10.76
C LEU A 23 -9.21 -6.65 11.70
N GLU A 24 -9.67 -6.78 12.94
CA GLU A 24 -9.58 -5.72 13.96
C GLU A 24 -8.12 -5.40 14.32
N ARG A 25 -7.26 -6.41 14.47
CA ARG A 25 -5.83 -6.19 14.70
C ARG A 25 -5.17 -5.46 13.51
N LEU A 26 -5.49 -5.89 12.29
CA LEU A 26 -4.98 -5.26 11.08
C LEU A 26 -5.45 -3.81 10.95
N ALA A 27 -6.72 -3.54 11.23
CA ALA A 27 -7.29 -2.20 11.23
C ALA A 27 -6.60 -1.30 12.26
N ALA A 28 -6.39 -1.81 13.48
CA ALA A 28 -5.67 -1.09 14.53
C ALA A 28 -4.22 -0.75 14.13
N LEU A 29 -3.51 -1.66 13.46
CA LEU A 29 -2.16 -1.41 12.94
C LEU A 29 -2.15 -0.34 11.85
N ALA A 30 -3.15 -0.34 10.97
CA ALA A 30 -3.31 0.65 9.92
C ALA A 30 -3.86 2.00 10.41
N GLY A 31 -4.30 2.10 11.68
CA GLY A 31 -4.97 3.29 12.22
C GLY A 31 -6.36 3.53 11.61
N MET A 32 -7.04 2.48 11.16
CA MET A 32 -8.36 2.52 10.51
C MET A 32 -9.37 1.69 11.31
N ARG A 33 -10.66 1.78 10.97
CA ARG A 33 -11.69 0.86 11.47
C ARG A 33 -11.78 -0.39 10.61
N ALA A 34 -12.25 -1.50 11.18
CA ALA A 34 -12.38 -2.77 10.46
C ALA A 34 -13.20 -2.67 9.17
N GLU A 35 -14.27 -1.87 9.16
CA GLU A 35 -15.09 -1.68 7.96
C GLU A 35 -14.42 -0.84 6.87
N GLU A 36 -13.42 -0.04 7.23
CA GLU A 36 -12.68 0.81 6.29
C GLU A 36 -11.59 0.04 5.55
N ILE A 37 -10.95 -0.93 6.23
CA ILE A 37 -9.92 -1.79 5.63
C ILE A 37 -10.51 -3.05 4.98
N TRP A 38 -11.73 -3.43 5.35
CA TRP A 38 -12.42 -4.59 4.77
C TRP A 38 -12.49 -4.63 3.24
N PRO A 39 -12.75 -3.53 2.50
CA PRO A 39 -12.77 -3.56 1.04
C PRO A 39 -11.46 -4.04 0.41
N ASP A 40 -10.32 -3.74 1.04
CA ASP A 40 -9.01 -4.17 0.57
C ASP A 40 -8.78 -5.65 0.90
N VAL A 41 -9.10 -6.07 2.14
CA VAL A 41 -9.04 -7.48 2.54
C VAL A 41 -9.96 -8.35 1.67
N TRP A 42 -11.16 -7.89 1.36
CA TRP A 42 -12.10 -8.59 0.48
C TRP A 42 -11.58 -8.73 -0.95
N ARG A 43 -10.82 -7.74 -1.43
CA ARG A 43 -10.34 -7.68 -2.81
C ARG A 43 -9.03 -8.43 -3.01
N TYR A 44 -8.12 -8.31 -2.06
CA TYR A 44 -6.73 -8.77 -2.17
C TYR A 44 -6.43 -9.95 -1.23
N GLY A 45 -7.26 -10.16 -0.21
CA GLY A 45 -7.03 -11.16 0.82
C GLY A 45 -6.29 -10.57 2.03
N PHE A 46 -6.29 -11.32 3.12
CA PHE A 46 -5.61 -10.89 4.36
C PHE A 46 -4.11 -10.74 4.17
N ASP A 47 -3.45 -11.75 3.60
CA ASP A 47 -1.98 -11.80 3.54
C ASP A 47 -1.41 -10.61 2.76
N ASP A 48 -1.94 -10.33 1.57
CA ASP A 48 -1.53 -9.18 0.74
C ASP A 48 -1.79 -7.83 1.45
N THR A 49 -2.91 -7.72 2.17
CA THR A 49 -3.26 -6.48 2.88
C THR A 49 -2.35 -6.28 4.10
N GLU A 50 -2.05 -7.35 4.83
CA GLU A 50 -1.11 -7.34 5.96
C GLU A 50 0.30 -6.95 5.52
N GLU A 51 0.79 -7.54 4.42
CA GLU A 51 2.07 -7.16 3.83
C GLU A 51 2.10 -5.68 3.45
N SER A 52 1.04 -5.16 2.83
CA SER A 52 0.96 -3.75 2.44
C SER A 52 0.93 -2.80 3.64
N VAL A 53 0.21 -3.15 4.72
CA VAL A 53 0.19 -2.34 5.95
C VAL A 53 1.58 -2.35 6.59
N GLN A 54 2.21 -3.52 6.67
CA GLN A 54 3.56 -3.66 7.23
C GLN A 54 4.58 -2.85 6.43
N ALA A 55 4.54 -2.92 5.10
CA ALA A 55 5.40 -2.12 4.22
C ALA A 55 5.22 -0.61 4.42
N THR A 56 4.01 -0.16 4.71
CA THR A 56 3.73 1.26 5.01
C THR A 56 4.39 1.68 6.33
N ILE A 57 4.26 0.86 7.39
CA ILE A 57 4.89 1.11 8.69
C ILE A 57 6.42 1.16 8.56
N GLU A 58 7.00 0.23 7.81
CA GLU A 58 8.44 0.19 7.55
C GLU A 58 8.91 1.41 6.75
N ALA A 59 8.15 1.82 5.73
CA ALA A 59 8.44 3.01 4.95
C ALA A 59 8.43 4.27 5.83
N ASP A 60 7.44 4.43 6.71
CA ASP A 60 7.38 5.55 7.64
C ASP A 60 8.56 5.55 8.61
N ALA A 61 8.98 4.38 9.11
CA ALA A 61 10.16 4.23 9.95
C ALA A 61 11.46 4.59 9.20
N ASP A 62 11.58 4.20 7.93
CA ASP A 62 12.71 4.57 7.08
C ASP A 62 12.77 6.07 6.79
N ILE A 63 11.61 6.70 6.56
CA ILE A 63 11.48 8.15 6.38
C ILE A 63 11.91 8.87 7.66
N ALA A 64 11.39 8.45 8.82
CA ALA A 64 11.72 9.05 10.12
C ALA A 64 13.21 8.90 10.47
N ALA A 65 13.82 7.77 10.09
CA ALA A 65 15.24 7.52 10.29
C ALA A 65 16.16 8.21 9.25
N GLY A 66 15.60 8.92 8.27
CA GLY A 66 16.37 9.56 7.20
C GLY A 66 17.07 8.58 6.26
N ARG A 67 16.58 7.33 6.17
CA ARG A 67 17.13 6.28 5.28
C ARG A 67 16.66 6.40 3.83
N THR A 68 15.67 7.26 3.55
CA THR A 68 15.12 7.46 2.21
C THR A 68 15.83 8.57 1.43
N ILE A 69 15.76 8.50 0.10
CA ILE A 69 16.29 9.54 -0.78
C ILE A 69 15.20 10.61 -1.02
N PRO A 70 15.50 11.91 -0.82
CA PRO A 70 14.53 12.96 -1.11
C PRO A 70 14.08 12.94 -2.58
N ASN A 71 12.78 13.10 -2.82
CA ASN A 71 12.20 13.09 -4.17
C ASN A 71 12.92 14.05 -5.14
N LYS A 72 13.28 15.26 -4.68
CA LYS A 72 14.03 16.24 -5.49
C LYS A 72 15.35 15.67 -6.03
N LYS A 73 16.06 14.88 -5.24
CA LYS A 73 17.32 14.25 -5.64
C LYS A 73 17.07 13.13 -6.65
N VAL A 74 16.06 12.28 -6.41
CA VAL A 74 15.63 11.24 -7.36
C VAL A 74 15.31 11.86 -8.73
N MET A 75 14.48 12.92 -8.75
CA MET A 75 14.08 13.58 -9.99
C MET A 75 15.27 14.24 -10.71
N ALA A 76 16.18 14.89 -9.98
CA ALA A 76 17.40 15.46 -10.57
C ALA A 76 18.31 14.39 -11.20
N ASP A 77 18.46 13.24 -10.55
CA ASP A 77 19.28 12.14 -11.05
C ASP A 77 18.62 11.43 -12.25
N MET A 78 17.29 11.23 -12.24
CA MET A 78 16.54 10.74 -13.39
C MET A 78 16.66 11.68 -14.60
N TRP A 79 16.55 13.00 -14.38
CA TRP A 79 16.71 13.99 -15.45
C TRP A 79 18.11 13.89 -16.10
N ARG A 80 19.15 13.69 -15.28
CA ARG A 80 20.53 13.51 -15.78
C ARG A 80 20.66 12.27 -16.66
N ILE A 81 20.08 11.14 -16.23
CA ILE A 81 20.12 9.87 -16.99
C ILE A 81 19.47 10.04 -18.36
N VAL A 82 18.25 10.57 -18.40
CA VAL A 82 17.48 10.76 -19.66
C VAL A 82 18.25 11.65 -20.64
N ASN A 83 18.85 12.74 -20.17
CA ASN A 83 19.56 13.68 -21.06
C ASN A 83 20.96 13.21 -21.47
N SER A 84 21.62 12.39 -20.65
CA SER A 84 22.90 11.79 -21.02
C SER A 84 22.79 10.81 -22.21
N GLY A 85 21.63 10.15 -22.36
CA GLY A 85 21.33 9.29 -23.50
C GLY A 85 21.06 10.06 -24.81
N GLN A 86 20.65 11.34 -24.73
CA GLN A 86 20.41 12.16 -25.92
C GLN A 86 21.69 12.72 -26.54
N GLN A 87 22.73 12.99 -25.73
CA GLN A 87 24.00 13.51 -26.26
C GLN A 87 24.79 12.48 -27.07
N LYS A 88 24.66 11.18 -26.78
CA LYS A 88 25.35 10.12 -27.53
C LYS A 88 24.80 9.88 -28.94
N LYS A 89 23.57 10.31 -29.25
CA LYS A 89 22.94 10.09 -30.57
C LYS A 89 23.24 11.17 -31.62
N LYS A 90 23.88 12.28 -31.25
CA LYS A 90 24.25 13.38 -32.18
C LYS A 90 25.71 13.36 -32.63
N ALA A 91 26.47 12.34 -32.24
CA ALA A 91 27.90 12.21 -32.54
C ALA A 91 28.22 11.07 -33.54
N GLY A 92 27.22 10.61 -34.31
CA GLY A 92 27.37 9.60 -35.36
C GLY A 92 26.79 10.08 -36.66
#